data_AF-A0A355CBD9-F1
#
_entry.id   AF-A0A355CBD9-F1
#
_cell.length_a   1.000
_cell.length_b   1.000
_cell.length_c   1.000
_cell.angle_alpha   90.00
_cell.angle_beta   90.00
_cell.angle_gamma   90.00
#
_symmetry.space_group_name_H-M   'P 1'
#
loop_
_entity.id
_entity.type
_entity.pdbx_description
1 polymer ?
#
loop_
_entity_poly.entity_id
_entity_poly.type
_entity_poly.pdbx_seq_one_letter_code
_entity_poly.pdbx_strand_id
1 'polypeptide(L)'
;PGRESIKKTYFLPSLNLKYDLNDKNAIRMGLSKTYTLPQSKEISPYQYVNIGFASQGNPNLKPSDNYNADLKWDYYLSPSELFTVTGFFKHIVNPIGRVDQGNSAGLLSYSNISAFATVAGIEVELRKNLINRVNTATSKVNRVSLGLNASYIYTDLEVDIVNTPRR
;
A
#
# COMPACT_ATOMS: atom_id res chain seq x y z
N PRO A 1 -29.96 1.07 14.02
CA PRO A 1 -29.22 2.26 13.53
C PRO A 1 -28.32 1.90 12.34
N GLY A 2 -28.60 2.50 11.17
CA GLY A 2 -27.72 2.59 10.00
C GLY A 2 -27.40 1.29 9.24
N ARG A 3 -28.31 0.80 8.38
CA ARG A 3 -27.99 -0.24 7.39
C ARG A 3 -27.75 0.43 6.04
N GLU A 4 -26.52 0.85 5.78
CA GLU A 4 -26.10 1.25 4.43
C GLU A 4 -25.84 -0.01 3.61
N SER A 5 -26.75 -0.32 2.68
CA SER A 5 -26.55 -1.43 1.75
C SER A 5 -25.62 -0.96 0.63
N ILE A 6 -24.43 -1.58 0.51
CA ILE A 6 -23.56 -1.34 -0.64
C ILE A 6 -24.25 -1.91 -1.89
N LYS A 7 -24.97 -1.07 -2.62
CA LYS A 7 -25.66 -1.40 -3.89
C LYS A 7 -24.78 -1.23 -5.12
N LYS A 8 -23.46 -1.05 -4.95
CA LYS A 8 -22.50 -0.87 -6.05
C LYS A 8 -21.92 -2.23 -6.44
N THR A 9 -22.09 -2.60 -7.71
CA THR A 9 -21.34 -3.73 -8.30
C THR A 9 -19.96 -3.22 -8.71
N TYR A 10 -18.91 -3.88 -8.24
CA TYR A 10 -17.53 -3.53 -8.57
C TYR A 10 -16.99 -4.45 -9.66
N PHE A 11 -16.48 -3.87 -10.75
CA PHE A 11 -15.69 -4.59 -11.75
C PHE A 11 -14.20 -4.38 -11.46
N LEU A 12 -13.51 -5.47 -11.13
CA LEU A 12 -12.16 -5.47 -10.55
C LEU A 12 -11.24 -6.42 -11.33
N PRO A 13 -10.86 -6.06 -12.57
CA PRO A 13 -9.96 -6.88 -13.37
C PRO A 13 -8.56 -6.93 -12.72
N SER A 14 -7.90 -8.07 -12.89
CA SER A 14 -6.49 -8.23 -12.54
C SER A 14 -5.77 -9.09 -13.58
N LEU A 15 -4.49 -8.80 -13.77
CA LEU A 15 -3.58 -9.52 -14.64
C LEU A 15 -2.27 -9.73 -13.87
N ASN A 16 -1.81 -10.97 -13.83
CA ASN A 16 -0.50 -11.32 -13.29
C ASN A 16 0.26 -12.15 -14.32
N LEU A 17 1.45 -11.69 -14.66
CA LEU A 17 2.35 -12.34 -15.60
C LEU A 17 3.66 -12.66 -14.89
N LYS A 18 4.16 -13.87 -15.10
CA LYS A 18 5.51 -14.28 -14.72
C LYS A 18 6.21 -14.78 -15.96
N TYR A 19 7.43 -14.32 -16.17
CA TYR A 19 8.29 -14.76 -17.24
C TYR A 19 9.67 -15.09 -16.69
N ASP A 20 10.10 -16.34 -16.86
CA ASP A 20 11.42 -16.79 -16.48
C ASP A 20 12.36 -16.52 -17.68
N LEU A 21 13.21 -15.50 -17.56
CA LEU A 21 14.18 -15.11 -18.60
C LEU A 21 15.24 -16.21 -18.80
N ASN A 22 15.60 -16.88 -17.69
CA ASN A 22 16.49 -18.05 -17.62
C ASN A 22 16.38 -18.67 -16.22
N ASP A 23 17.17 -19.72 -15.95
CA ASP A 23 17.16 -20.45 -14.67
C ASP A 23 17.46 -19.60 -13.43
N LYS A 24 18.00 -18.39 -13.60
CA LYS A 24 18.37 -17.48 -12.51
C LYS A 24 17.58 -16.18 -12.49
N ASN A 25 16.78 -15.88 -13.50
CA ASN A 25 16.13 -14.58 -13.65
C ASN A 25 14.65 -14.74 -13.94
N ALA A 26 13.82 -14.12 -13.11
CA ALA A 26 12.39 -14.07 -13.31
C ALA A 26 11.88 -12.63 -13.25
N ILE A 27 11.01 -12.27 -14.19
CA ILE A 27 10.25 -11.03 -14.15
C ILE A 27 8.80 -11.36 -13.80
N ARG A 28 8.19 -10.55 -12.94
CA ARG A 28 6.77 -10.60 -12.61
C ARG A 28 6.16 -9.23 -12.81
N MET A 29 5.01 -9.19 -13.46
CA MET A 29 4.21 -7.98 -13.64
C MET A 29 2.81 -8.22 -13.09
N GLY A 30 2.32 -7.27 -12.30
CA GLY A 30 0.95 -7.26 -11.77
C GLY A 30 0.25 -5.97 -12.19
N LEU A 31 -0.96 -6.09 -12.71
CA LEU A 31 -1.87 -4.96 -12.94
C LEU A 31 -3.21 -5.31 -12.30
N SER A 32 -3.78 -4.40 -11.51
CA SER A 32 -5.08 -4.67 -10.89
C SER A 32 -5.87 -3.40 -10.59
N LYS A 33 -7.19 -3.55 -10.58
CA LYS A 33 -8.11 -2.58 -9.98
C LYS A 33 -8.70 -3.16 -8.69
N THR A 34 -8.58 -2.43 -7.60
CA THR A 34 -9.17 -2.77 -6.29
C THR A 34 -9.99 -1.59 -5.77
N TYR A 35 -10.67 -1.75 -4.63
CA TYR A 35 -11.37 -0.67 -3.95
C TYR A 35 -11.10 -0.73 -2.45
N THR A 36 -11.11 0.43 -1.80
CA THR A 36 -10.95 0.58 -0.34
C THR A 36 -12.27 1.08 0.23
N LEU A 37 -12.92 0.27 1.05
CA LEU A 37 -14.09 0.71 1.80
C LEU A 37 -13.65 1.57 3.00
N PRO A 38 -14.42 2.62 3.34
CA PRO A 38 -14.24 3.32 4.61
C PRO A 38 -14.38 2.35 5.78
N GLN A 39 -13.51 2.46 6.76
CA GLN A 39 -13.59 1.67 7.98
C GLN A 39 -14.75 2.14 8.85
N SER A 40 -15.32 1.26 9.68
CA SER A 40 -16.44 1.62 10.57
C SER A 40 -16.16 2.86 11.42
N LYS A 41 -14.91 3.05 11.88
CA LYS A 41 -14.49 4.24 12.64
C LYS A 41 -14.51 5.54 11.82
N GLU A 42 -14.31 5.44 10.50
CA GLU A 42 -14.25 6.57 9.58
C GLU A 42 -15.64 7.04 9.16
N ILE A 43 -16.64 6.15 9.20
CA ILE A 43 -18.05 6.45 8.89
C ILE A 43 -18.96 6.55 10.12
N SER A 44 -18.44 6.20 11.30
CA SER A 44 -19.19 6.22 12.55
C SER A 44 -19.57 7.65 12.94
N PRO A 45 -20.87 8.00 13.03
CA PRO A 45 -21.29 9.35 13.39
C PRO A 45 -21.11 9.66 14.89
N TYR A 46 -20.68 8.69 15.71
CA TYR A 46 -20.41 8.91 17.12
C TYR A 46 -19.23 9.87 17.29
N GLN A 47 -19.47 10.97 18.01
CA GLN A 47 -18.45 11.93 18.36
C GLN A 47 -17.71 11.50 19.62
N TYR A 48 -16.39 11.36 19.51
CA TYR A 48 -15.48 11.18 20.63
C TYR A 48 -14.92 12.55 21.03
N VAL A 49 -14.95 12.88 22.32
CA VAL A 49 -14.47 14.18 22.83
C VAL A 49 -13.35 13.93 23.82
N ASN A 50 -12.24 14.64 23.65
CA ASN A 50 -11.09 14.64 24.56
C ASN A 50 -10.69 16.09 24.87
N ILE A 51 -9.76 16.29 25.81
CA ILE A 51 -9.26 17.61 26.15
C ILE A 51 -8.45 18.14 24.96
N GLY A 52 -8.97 19.17 24.29
CA GLY A 52 -8.30 19.85 23.18
C GLY A 52 -8.63 19.34 21.77
N PHE A 53 -9.45 18.29 21.62
CA PHE A 53 -9.97 17.89 20.32
C PHE A 53 -11.27 17.07 20.44
N ALA A 54 -12.10 17.16 19.40
CA ALA A 54 -13.17 16.20 19.16
C ALA A 54 -12.85 15.38 17.91
N SER A 55 -13.38 14.17 17.78
CA SER A 55 -13.30 13.41 16.54
C SER A 55 -14.61 12.72 16.21
N GLN A 56 -14.99 12.76 14.93
CA GLN A 56 -16.23 12.18 14.45
C GLN A 56 -16.01 11.60 13.06
N GLY A 57 -16.56 10.42 12.78
CA GLY A 57 -16.60 9.86 11.43
C GLY A 57 -17.54 10.62 10.52
N ASN A 58 -17.42 10.37 9.22
CA ASN A 58 -18.23 10.96 8.17
C ASN A 58 -18.98 9.84 7.42
N PRO A 59 -20.29 9.67 7.67
CA PRO A 59 -21.10 8.66 6.97
C PRO A 59 -21.14 8.83 5.45
N ASN A 60 -20.78 10.01 4.92
CA ASN A 60 -20.83 10.33 3.50
C ASN A 60 -19.54 9.99 2.75
N LEU A 61 -18.57 9.31 3.38
CA LEU A 61 -17.34 8.90 2.71
C LEU A 61 -17.64 7.99 1.52
N LYS A 62 -17.01 8.30 0.39
CA LYS A 62 -17.03 7.45 -0.79
C LYS A 62 -15.88 6.44 -0.70
N PRO A 63 -16.12 5.15 -1.04
CA PRO A 63 -15.03 4.20 -1.24
C PRO A 63 -14.02 4.72 -2.27
N SER A 64 -12.74 4.46 -2.01
CA SER A 64 -11.67 4.76 -2.96
C SER A 64 -11.54 3.65 -3.99
N ASP A 65 -11.31 4.00 -5.26
CA ASP A 65 -10.92 3.03 -6.28
C ASP A 65 -9.39 3.10 -6.45
N ASN A 66 -8.71 1.95 -6.42
CA ASN A 66 -7.24 1.89 -6.51
C ASN A 66 -6.83 1.15 -7.79
N TYR A 67 -5.96 1.78 -8.58
CA TYR A 67 -5.30 1.17 -9.73
C TYR A 67 -3.86 0.88 -9.32
N ASN A 68 -3.45 -0.38 -9.45
CA ASN A 68 -2.13 -0.84 -9.01
C ASN A 68 -1.36 -1.40 -10.22
N ALA A 69 -0.09 -1.04 -10.31
CA ALA A 69 0.86 -1.61 -11.23
C ALA A 69 2.14 -1.96 -10.47
N ASP A 70 2.59 -3.20 -10.63
CA ASP A 70 3.76 -3.74 -9.95
C ASP A 70 4.67 -4.42 -10.99
N LEU A 71 5.96 -4.15 -10.91
CA LEU A 71 6.99 -4.81 -11.71
C LEU A 71 8.10 -5.29 -10.79
N LYS A 72 8.39 -6.58 -10.83
CA LYS A 72 9.37 -7.23 -9.98
C LYS A 72 10.35 -8.02 -10.83
N TRP A 73 11.62 -7.91 -10.50
CA TRP A 73 12.70 -8.72 -11.05
C TRP A 73 13.40 -9.46 -9.91
N ASP A 74 13.42 -10.78 -10.02
CA ASP A 74 14.10 -11.69 -9.11
C ASP A 74 15.33 -12.27 -9.79
N TYR A 75 16.50 -12.11 -9.16
CA TYR A 75 17.76 -12.72 -9.55
C TYR A 75 18.24 -13.71 -8.49
N TYR A 76 18.19 -15.00 -8.81
CA TYR A 76 18.59 -16.10 -7.94
C TYR A 76 20.09 -16.36 -8.08
N LEU A 77 20.88 -16.01 -7.06
CA LEU A 77 22.31 -16.30 -7.04
C LEU A 77 22.57 -17.80 -6.80
N SER A 78 21.71 -18.42 -5.98
CA SER A 78 21.64 -19.85 -5.71
C SER A 78 20.23 -20.19 -5.22
N PRO A 79 19.86 -21.48 -5.04
CA PRO A 79 18.52 -21.86 -4.56
C PRO A 79 18.13 -21.27 -3.19
N SER A 80 19.08 -20.67 -2.45
CA SER A 80 18.86 -20.07 -1.13
C SER A 80 19.32 -18.61 -1.01
N GLU A 81 19.68 -17.98 -2.14
CA GLU A 81 20.17 -16.61 -2.21
C GLU A 81 19.46 -15.86 -3.34
N LEU A 82 19.09 -14.62 -3.08
CA LEU A 82 18.21 -13.84 -3.94
C LEU A 82 18.60 -12.37 -3.89
N PHE A 83 18.56 -11.73 -5.03
CA PHE A 83 18.51 -10.28 -5.15
C PHE A 83 17.23 -9.91 -5.90
N THR A 84 16.43 -9.00 -5.35
CA THR A 84 15.15 -8.60 -5.92
C THR A 84 15.08 -7.10 -6.00
N VAL A 85 14.53 -6.61 -7.11
CA VAL A 85 14.12 -5.22 -7.28
C VAL A 85 12.65 -5.19 -7.65
N THR A 86 11.86 -4.40 -6.94
CA THR A 86 10.42 -4.25 -7.19
C THR A 86 10.10 -2.77 -7.34
N GLY A 87 9.47 -2.39 -8.44
CA GLY A 87 8.84 -1.09 -8.61
C GLY A 87 7.33 -1.23 -8.48
N PHE A 88 6.68 -0.27 -7.83
CA PHE A 88 5.23 -0.23 -7.73
C PHE A 88 4.70 1.18 -8.00
N PHE A 89 3.49 1.23 -8.51
CA PHE A 89 2.73 2.45 -8.78
C PHE A 89 1.27 2.24 -8.39
N LYS A 90 0.71 3.20 -7.68
CA LYS A 90 -0.69 3.23 -7.25
C LYS A 90 -1.31 4.57 -7.57
N HIS A 91 -2.45 4.52 -8.23
CA HIS A 91 -3.31 5.68 -8.45
C HIS A 91 -4.61 5.45 -7.69
N ILE A 92 -4.88 6.31 -6.70
CA ILE A 92 -5.98 6.18 -5.75
C ILE A 92 -6.98 7.28 -6.05
N VAL A 93 -8.19 6.93 -6.46
CA VAL A 93 -9.28 7.89 -6.71
C VAL A 93 -10.10 8.06 -5.45
N ASN A 94 -10.47 9.30 -5.11
CA ASN A 94 -11.15 9.67 -3.86
C ASN A 94 -10.40 9.16 -2.60
N PRO A 95 -9.11 9.48 -2.42
CA PRO A 95 -8.36 9.09 -1.22
C PRO A 95 -9.07 9.58 0.06
N ILE A 96 -9.29 8.68 1.01
CA ILE A 96 -9.85 9.00 2.32
C ILE A 96 -8.72 9.49 3.22
N GLY A 97 -8.88 10.66 3.83
CA GLY A 97 -7.92 11.22 4.76
C GLY A 97 -8.59 11.96 5.92
N ARG A 98 -7.82 12.18 6.98
CA ARG A 98 -8.27 12.91 8.15
C ARG A 98 -8.18 14.42 7.89
N VAL A 99 -9.22 15.15 8.25
CA VAL A 99 -9.32 16.60 8.07
C VAL A 99 -9.75 17.27 9.37
N ASP A 100 -9.32 18.50 9.59
CA ASP A 100 -9.88 19.38 10.61
C ASP A 100 -11.07 20.15 10.01
N GLN A 101 -12.23 20.10 10.66
CA GLN A 101 -13.43 20.82 10.22
C GLN A 101 -13.37 22.33 10.55
N GLY A 102 -12.33 22.81 11.25
CA GLY A 102 -12.10 24.24 11.48
C GLY A 102 -13.11 24.89 12.42
N ASN A 103 -13.72 24.12 13.32
CA ASN A 103 -14.61 24.66 14.36
C ASN A 103 -13.85 24.97 15.67
N SER A 104 -14.47 25.74 16.57
CA SER A 104 -13.88 26.13 17.86
C SER A 104 -13.54 24.95 18.78
N ALA A 105 -14.02 23.74 18.46
CA ALA A 105 -13.79 22.52 19.24
C ALA A 105 -12.64 21.65 18.70
N GLY A 106 -11.96 22.05 17.61
CA GLY A 106 -10.90 21.25 16.97
C GLY A 106 -11.42 19.89 16.51
N LEU A 107 -12.53 19.88 15.77
CA LEU A 107 -13.18 18.65 15.33
C LEU A 107 -12.44 17.99 14.16
N LEU A 108 -11.81 16.86 14.45
CA LEU A 108 -11.13 16.01 13.49
C LEU A 108 -12.10 14.99 12.87
N SER A 109 -12.29 15.06 11.56
CA SER A 109 -13.15 14.15 10.81
C SER A 109 -12.40 13.48 9.65
N TYR A 110 -13.13 12.80 8.78
CA TYR A 110 -12.61 12.15 7.59
C TYR A 110 -13.32 12.70 6.35
N SER A 111 -12.57 12.86 5.26
CA SER A 111 -13.12 13.27 3.96
C SER A 111 -12.42 12.55 2.83
N ASN A 112 -13.03 12.54 1.64
CA ASN A 112 -12.29 12.28 0.40
C ASN A 112 -11.52 13.56 0.07
N ILE A 113 -10.22 13.59 0.37
CA ILE A 113 -9.42 14.82 0.46
C ILE A 113 -8.90 15.36 -0.88
N SER A 114 -9.08 14.60 -1.95
CA SER A 114 -8.65 14.95 -3.29
C SER A 114 -9.47 14.16 -4.32
N ALA A 115 -9.45 14.60 -5.58
CA ALA A 115 -9.85 13.77 -6.71
C ALA A 115 -8.99 12.49 -6.81
N PHE A 116 -7.67 12.61 -6.62
CA PHE A 116 -6.75 11.48 -6.71
C PHE A 116 -5.46 11.65 -5.87
N ALA A 117 -4.84 10.54 -5.51
CA ALA A 117 -3.49 10.46 -4.97
C ALA A 117 -2.63 9.53 -5.83
N THR A 118 -1.35 9.84 -5.96
CA THR A 118 -0.38 8.97 -6.62
C THR A 118 0.67 8.52 -5.62
N VAL A 119 0.95 7.22 -5.58
CA VAL A 119 2.03 6.63 -4.77
C VAL A 119 2.90 5.79 -5.68
N ALA A 120 4.20 6.03 -5.71
CA ALA A 120 5.15 5.25 -6.48
C ALA A 120 6.36 4.91 -5.61
N GLY A 121 6.99 3.78 -5.86
CA GLY A 121 8.16 3.41 -5.08
C GLY A 121 8.99 2.30 -5.69
N ILE A 122 10.18 2.14 -5.14
CA ILE A 122 11.12 1.07 -5.47
C ILE A 122 11.55 0.39 -4.17
N GLU A 123 11.58 -0.94 -4.19
CA GLU A 123 12.03 -1.80 -3.10
C GLU A 123 13.14 -2.72 -3.59
N VAL A 124 14.13 -2.94 -2.75
CA VAL A 124 15.26 -3.82 -3.01
C VAL A 124 15.41 -4.80 -1.85
N GLU A 125 15.55 -6.09 -2.15
CA GLU A 125 15.86 -7.15 -1.19
C GLU A 125 17.13 -7.88 -1.62
N LEU A 126 18.02 -8.14 -0.66
CA LEU A 126 19.19 -9.00 -0.83
C LEU A 126 19.19 -10.06 0.27
N ARG A 127 19.36 -11.31 -0.13
CA ARG A 127 19.60 -12.45 0.75
C ARG A 127 20.82 -13.21 0.26
N LYS A 128 21.86 -13.28 1.09
CA LYS A 128 23.14 -13.90 0.74
C LYS A 128 23.61 -14.84 1.86
N ASN A 129 24.20 -15.97 1.51
CA ASN A 129 24.90 -16.83 2.46
C ASN A 129 26.37 -16.41 2.52
N LEU A 130 26.84 -16.04 3.71
CA LEU A 130 28.23 -15.65 3.94
C LEU A 130 29.11 -16.87 4.24
N ILE A 131 28.55 -17.84 4.97
CA ILE A 131 29.23 -19.09 5.31
C ILE A 131 28.28 -20.22 4.97
N ASN A 132 28.77 -21.20 4.21
CA ASN A 132 28.06 -22.45 3.94
C ASN A 132 29.04 -23.61 4.08
N ARG A 133 29.20 -24.13 5.31
CA ARG A 133 30.09 -25.27 5.60
C ARG A 133 29.27 -26.53 5.74
N VAL A 134 29.47 -27.46 4.81
CA VAL A 134 28.89 -28.81 4.87
C VAL A 134 29.97 -29.76 5.39
N ASN A 135 29.71 -30.41 6.52
CA ASN A 135 30.59 -31.44 7.06
C ASN A 135 30.03 -32.82 6.70
N THR A 136 30.53 -33.40 5.60
CA THR A 136 30.06 -34.68 5.04
C THR A 136 30.23 -35.85 6.02
N ALA A 137 31.22 -35.81 6.91
CA ALA A 137 31.45 -36.88 7.89
C ALA A 137 30.42 -36.90 9.04
N THR A 138 29.77 -35.75 9.32
CA THR A 138 28.79 -35.62 10.41
C THR A 138 27.40 -35.23 9.92
N SER A 139 27.21 -35.12 8.61
CA SER A 139 26.00 -34.60 7.95
C SER A 139 25.51 -33.25 8.51
N LYS A 140 26.40 -32.45 9.12
CA LYS A 140 26.05 -31.13 9.68
C LYS A 140 26.31 -30.03 8.68
N VAL A 141 25.34 -29.13 8.54
CA VAL A 141 25.45 -27.91 7.74
C VAL A 141 25.44 -26.70 8.66
N ASN A 142 26.53 -25.93 8.65
CA ASN A 142 26.61 -24.64 9.33
C ASN A 142 26.46 -23.53 8.29
N ARG A 143 25.35 -22.80 8.37
CA ARG A 143 25.04 -21.68 7.46
C ARG A 143 24.91 -20.38 8.22
N VAL A 144 25.63 -19.35 7.76
CA VAL A 144 25.44 -17.96 8.18
C VAL A 144 24.94 -17.17 6.98
N SER A 145 23.83 -16.46 7.14
CA SER A 145 23.21 -15.68 6.08
C SER A 145 23.05 -14.21 6.50
N LEU A 146 23.12 -13.33 5.51
CA LEU A 146 22.85 -11.90 5.60
C LEU A 146 21.59 -11.59 4.79
N GLY A 147 20.71 -10.77 5.34
CA GLY A 147 19.54 -10.21 4.67
C GLY A 147 19.55 -8.70 4.75
N LEU A 148 19.14 -8.03 3.67
CA LEU A 148 18.96 -6.58 3.59
C LEU A 148 17.67 -6.30 2.82
N ASN A 149 16.89 -5.32 3.30
CA ASN A 149 15.75 -4.77 2.60
C ASN A 149 15.82 -3.24 2.67
N ALA A 150 15.54 -2.56 1.56
CA ALA A 150 15.47 -1.11 1.48
C ALA A 150 14.31 -0.70 0.57
N SER A 151 13.66 0.41 0.89
CA SER A 151 12.57 0.96 0.10
C SER A 151 12.65 2.48 0.01
N TYR A 152 12.20 3.02 -1.13
CA TYR A 152 12.00 4.44 -1.34
C TYR A 152 10.60 4.63 -1.91
N ILE A 153 9.81 5.48 -1.26
CA ILE A 153 8.40 5.71 -1.58
C ILE A 153 8.18 7.21 -1.75
N TYR A 154 7.59 7.56 -2.89
CA TYR A 154 7.14 8.90 -3.23
C TYR A 154 5.61 8.93 -3.25
N THR A 155 5.05 9.96 -2.63
CA THR A 155 3.60 10.17 -2.54
C THR A 155 3.31 11.60 -2.97
N ASP A 156 2.35 11.75 -3.88
CA ASP A 156 1.87 13.04 -4.36
C ASP A 156 0.34 13.10 -4.22
N LEU A 157 -0.14 14.21 -3.66
CA LEU A 157 -1.56 14.45 -3.41
C LEU A 157 -1.83 15.95 -3.40
N GLU A 158 -2.68 16.40 -4.33
CA GLU A 158 -3.20 17.77 -4.37
C GLU A 158 -4.53 17.83 -3.61
N VAL A 159 -4.65 18.67 -2.58
CA VAL A 159 -5.83 18.66 -1.69
C VAL A 159 -6.92 19.58 -2.24
N ASP A 160 -8.15 19.06 -2.35
CA ASP A 160 -9.32 19.88 -2.68
C ASP A 160 -9.82 20.60 -1.42
N ILE A 161 -9.33 21.82 -1.18
CA ILE A 161 -9.79 22.66 -0.07
C ILE A 161 -11.05 23.41 -0.50
N VAL A 162 -12.16 23.23 0.23
CA VAL A 162 -13.38 24.02 0.00
C VAL A 162 -13.05 25.51 0.11
N ASN A 163 -13.38 26.29 -0.94
CA ASN A 163 -13.11 27.73 -1.08
C ASN A 163 -11.64 28.17 -1.27
N THR A 164 -10.72 27.29 -1.69
CA THR A 164 -9.35 27.68 -2.07
C THR A 164 -9.01 27.18 -3.47
N PRO A 165 -8.26 27.94 -4.30
CA PRO A 165 -7.78 27.43 -5.59
C PRO A 165 -6.90 26.18 -5.39
N ARG A 166 -7.00 25.23 -6.32
CA ARG A 166 -6.17 24.01 -6.38
C ARG A 166 -4.67 24.35 -6.27
N ARG A 167 -3.97 23.73 -5.33
CA ARG A 167 -2.54 23.90 -5.06
C ARG A 167 -1.94 22.63 -4.49
#